data_AF-A0A833U0J2-F1
#
_entry.id   AF-A0A833U0J2-F1
#
_cell.length_a   1.000
_cell.length_b   1.000
_cell.length_c   1.000
_cell.angle_alpha   90.00
_cell.angle_beta   90.00
_cell.angle_gamma   90.00
#
_symmetry.space_group_name_H-M   'P 1'
#
loop_
_entity.id
_entity.type
_entity.pdbx_description
1 polymer ?
#
loop_
_entity_poly.entity_id
_entity_poly.type
_entity_poly.pdbx_seq_one_letter_code
_entity_poly.pdbx_strand_id
1 'polypeptide(L)'
;MTDQPLVLGKLYNVKFGTQTIPAKVAKINYRTNVNTLEKIQVEQLDLNAIADVTIEFDAPVVFDRYHDSRYTGSFIFIDRLSNVTVGAGMVEAAVEWTAHNEPVIAEARAARLGQKPAVVAVSTQALENAQALESLLIQQGIVAIAKAGLSNDQVSLLRQTGVVVVTDVEQGADVAFAQDTVEALAEKIVELVRL
;
A
#
# COMPACT_ATOMS: atom_id res chain seq x y z
N MET A 1 -23.24 -23.00 1.26
CA MET A 1 -23.29 -21.92 2.27
C MET A 1 -21.86 -21.48 2.46
N THR A 2 -21.50 -20.30 1.97
CA THR A 2 -20.11 -19.83 2.02
C THR A 2 -19.95 -19.00 3.29
N ASP A 3 -19.35 -19.62 4.29
CA ASP A 3 -19.17 -19.11 5.66
C ASP A 3 -17.98 -18.14 5.76
N GLN A 4 -17.73 -17.36 4.70
CA GLN A 4 -16.55 -16.50 4.66
C GLN A 4 -16.84 -15.16 5.34
N PRO A 5 -16.09 -14.81 6.41
CA PRO A 5 -16.22 -13.51 7.05
C PRO A 5 -15.85 -12.38 6.08
N LEU A 6 -16.36 -11.18 6.36
CA LEU A 6 -15.92 -10.00 5.64
C LEU A 6 -14.47 -9.69 6.05
N VAL A 7 -13.58 -9.62 5.07
CA VAL A 7 -12.15 -9.37 5.28
C VAL A 7 -11.84 -7.93 4.91
N LEU A 8 -11.18 -7.21 5.83
CA LEU A 8 -10.67 -5.86 5.58
C LEU A 8 -9.77 -5.82 4.34
N GLY A 9 -9.95 -4.80 3.50
CA GLY A 9 -9.15 -4.61 2.28
C GLY A 9 -9.46 -5.57 1.12
N LYS A 10 -10.27 -6.62 1.30
CA LYS A 10 -10.74 -7.45 0.19
C LYS A 10 -11.71 -6.65 -0.70
N LEU A 11 -11.57 -6.82 -2.02
CA LEU A 11 -12.46 -6.20 -2.99
C LEU A 11 -13.76 -6.99 -3.13
N TYR A 12 -14.88 -6.30 -2.97
CA TYR A 12 -16.24 -6.79 -3.16
C TYR A 12 -16.93 -5.97 -4.24
N ASN A 13 -17.98 -6.52 -4.85
CA ASN A 13 -18.89 -5.74 -5.67
C ASN A 13 -20.01 -5.21 -4.77
N VAL A 14 -20.17 -3.89 -4.71
CA VAL A 14 -21.24 -3.28 -3.93
C VAL A 14 -22.33 -2.77 -4.87
N LYS A 15 -23.57 -3.21 -4.62
CA LYS A 15 -24.72 -2.80 -5.41
C LYS A 15 -25.52 -1.72 -4.68
N PHE A 16 -25.58 -0.53 -5.28
CA PHE A 16 -26.37 0.62 -4.86
C PHE A 16 -27.48 0.88 -5.88
N GLY A 17 -28.73 0.63 -5.51
CA GLY A 17 -29.87 0.76 -6.44
C GLY A 17 -29.64 -0.04 -7.73
N THR A 18 -29.41 0.67 -8.84
CA THR A 18 -29.15 0.09 -10.17
C THR A 18 -27.67 -0.06 -10.52
N GLN A 19 -26.75 0.50 -9.73
CA GLN A 19 -25.32 0.48 -10.00
C GLN A 19 -24.61 -0.60 -9.19
N THR A 20 -23.63 -1.27 -9.79
CA THR A 20 -22.73 -2.21 -9.11
C THR A 20 -21.31 -1.72 -9.31
N ILE A 21 -20.65 -1.32 -8.21
CA ILE A 21 -19.31 -0.74 -8.23
C ILE A 21 -18.38 -1.57 -7.33
N PRO A 22 -17.15 -1.88 -7.76
CA PRO A 22 -16.14 -2.47 -6.88
C PRO A 22 -15.82 -1.54 -5.70
N ALA A 23 -15.79 -2.11 -4.51
CA ALA A 23 -15.45 -1.39 -3.29
C ALA A 23 -14.74 -2.31 -2.29
N LYS A 24 -14.03 -1.71 -1.35
CA LYS A 24 -13.39 -2.42 -0.23
C LYS A 24 -13.79 -1.75 1.08
N VAL A 25 -13.83 -2.53 2.14
CA VAL A 25 -13.94 -1.98 3.49
C VAL A 25 -12.57 -1.47 3.90
N ALA A 26 -12.46 -0.15 4.02
CA ALA A 26 -11.22 0.54 4.37
C ALA A 26 -10.94 0.47 5.88
N LYS A 27 -11.98 0.58 6.70
CA LYS A 27 -11.86 0.57 8.16
C LYS A 27 -13.13 0.05 8.82
N ILE A 28 -12.97 -0.67 9.93
CA ILE A 28 -14.07 -0.95 10.88
C ILE A 28 -13.93 0.04 12.04
N ASN A 29 -14.95 0.86 12.27
CA ASN A 29 -14.94 1.83 13.36
C ASN A 29 -15.27 1.14 14.68
N TYR A 30 -16.36 0.36 14.71
CA TYR A 30 -16.74 -0.50 15.82
C TYR A 30 -17.78 -1.53 15.38
N ARG A 31 -17.78 -2.68 16.04
CA ARG A 31 -18.86 -3.68 16.00
C ARG A 31 -19.85 -3.38 17.11
N THR A 32 -21.13 -3.49 16.82
CA THR A 32 -22.19 -3.41 17.82
C THR A 32 -22.63 -4.81 18.21
N ASN A 33 -22.57 -5.13 19.50
CA ASN A 33 -23.10 -6.40 20.01
C ASN A 33 -24.63 -6.38 19.93
N VAL A 34 -25.23 -7.32 19.22
CA VAL A 34 -26.69 -7.38 19.03
C VAL A 34 -27.46 -7.62 20.33
N ASN A 35 -26.84 -8.26 21.32
CA ASN A 35 -27.49 -8.60 22.60
C ASN A 35 -27.35 -7.48 23.63
N THR A 36 -26.20 -6.78 23.65
CA THR A 36 -25.90 -5.77 24.69
C THR A 36 -25.93 -4.34 24.17
N LEU A 37 -25.97 -4.14 22.85
CA LEU A 37 -25.81 -2.84 22.16
C LEU A 37 -24.49 -2.13 22.44
N GLU A 38 -23.51 -2.82 23.03
CA GLU A 38 -22.19 -2.27 23.30
C GLU A 38 -21.35 -2.18 22.02
N LYS A 39 -20.55 -1.11 21.94
CA LYS A 39 -19.63 -0.85 20.81
C LYS A 39 -18.24 -1.39 21.15
N ILE A 40 -17.73 -2.29 20.31
CA ILE A 40 -16.47 -2.99 20.51
C ILE A 40 -15.57 -2.75 19.29
N GLN A 41 -14.32 -2.35 19.51
CA GLN A 41 -13.34 -2.30 18.41
C GLN A 41 -12.90 -3.70 18.03
N VAL A 42 -12.97 -4.02 16.74
CA VAL A 42 -12.58 -5.33 16.19
C VAL A 42 -11.86 -5.13 14.87
N GLU A 43 -10.93 -6.02 14.58
CA GLU A 43 -10.19 -6.04 13.31
C GLU A 43 -10.86 -6.93 12.25
N GLN A 44 -11.80 -7.79 12.66
CA GLN A 44 -12.51 -8.72 11.79
C GLN A 44 -14.00 -8.78 12.13
N LEU A 45 -14.82 -9.04 11.10
CA LEU A 45 -16.26 -9.17 11.24
C LEU A 45 -16.70 -10.61 10.97
N ASP A 46 -17.18 -11.26 12.02
CA ASP A 46 -17.82 -12.57 11.97
C ASP A 46 -19.13 -12.54 11.17
N LEU A 47 -19.59 -13.72 10.75
CA LEU A 47 -20.88 -13.87 10.10
C LEU A 47 -22.01 -13.30 11.00
N ASN A 48 -22.91 -12.53 10.40
CA ASN A 48 -24.04 -11.87 11.08
C ASN A 48 -23.65 -10.77 12.09
N ALA A 49 -22.39 -10.33 12.11
CA ALA A 49 -22.00 -9.17 12.89
C ALA A 49 -22.59 -7.87 12.30
N ILE A 50 -22.98 -6.93 13.18
CA ILE A 50 -23.37 -5.57 12.79
C ILE A 50 -22.24 -4.63 13.17
N ALA A 51 -21.78 -3.82 12.22
CA ALA A 51 -20.70 -2.88 12.46
C ALA A 51 -20.84 -1.59 11.66
N ASP A 52 -20.22 -0.57 12.21
CA ASP A 52 -19.97 0.71 11.58
C ASP A 52 -18.63 0.62 10.83
N VAL A 53 -18.68 0.83 9.52
CA VAL A 53 -17.55 0.63 8.61
C VAL A 53 -17.42 1.78 7.62
N THR A 54 -16.19 2.11 7.28
CA THR A 54 -15.87 3.03 6.19
C THR A 54 -15.58 2.24 4.93
N ILE A 55 -16.28 2.57 3.84
CA ILE A 55 -16.18 1.89 2.55
C ILE A 55 -15.52 2.83 1.56
N GLU A 56 -14.54 2.32 0.82
CA GLU A 56 -13.89 3.02 -0.28
C GLU A 56 -14.33 2.39 -1.60
N PHE A 57 -14.82 3.22 -2.53
CA PHE A 57 -15.30 2.81 -3.85
C PHE A 57 -14.26 3.15 -4.92
N ASP A 58 -14.12 2.26 -5.90
CA ASP A 58 -13.17 2.45 -7.02
C ASP A 58 -13.70 3.46 -8.07
N ALA A 59 -14.97 3.85 -7.99
CA ALA A 59 -15.59 4.82 -8.88
C ALA A 59 -16.54 5.75 -8.10
N PRO A 60 -16.83 6.96 -8.61
CA PRO A 60 -17.79 7.87 -7.98
C PRO A 60 -19.18 7.22 -7.85
N VAL A 61 -19.78 7.35 -6.67
CA VAL A 61 -21.12 6.81 -6.36
C VAL A 61 -22.02 7.93 -5.86
N VAL A 62 -23.26 7.95 -6.34
CA VAL A 62 -24.31 8.82 -5.81
C VAL A 62 -25.08 8.04 -4.76
N PHE A 63 -25.17 8.58 -3.56
CA PHE A 63 -25.86 7.98 -2.43
C PHE A 63 -26.58 9.04 -1.61
N ASP A 64 -27.62 8.62 -0.92
CA ASP A 64 -28.30 9.40 0.11
C ASP A 64 -28.10 8.70 1.46
N ARG A 65 -28.36 9.41 2.57
CA ARG A 65 -28.46 8.74 3.87
C ARG A 65 -29.66 7.81 3.85
N TYR A 66 -29.53 6.64 4.47
CA TYR A 66 -30.62 5.66 4.54
C TYR A 66 -31.89 6.22 5.20
N HIS A 67 -31.71 7.12 6.18
CA HIS A 67 -32.82 7.81 6.85
C HIS A 67 -33.58 8.77 5.91
N ASP A 68 -32.89 9.39 4.95
CA ASP A 68 -33.49 10.33 4.01
C ASP A 68 -34.15 9.59 2.84
N SER A 69 -33.49 8.56 2.32
CA SER A 69 -34.02 7.69 1.26
C SER A 69 -33.55 6.25 1.42
N ARG A 70 -34.49 5.35 1.71
CA ARG A 70 -34.19 3.91 1.82
C ARG A 70 -33.77 3.27 0.49
N TYR A 71 -34.19 3.84 -0.64
CA TYR A 71 -33.91 3.28 -1.96
C TYR A 71 -32.47 3.51 -2.42
N THR A 72 -31.91 4.68 -2.08
CA THR A 72 -30.57 5.13 -2.51
C THR A 72 -29.55 5.11 -1.37
N GLY A 73 -29.99 4.96 -0.12
CA GLY A 73 -29.14 4.76 1.05
C GLY A 73 -29.00 3.31 1.51
N SER A 74 -29.54 2.32 0.78
CA SER A 74 -29.31 0.90 1.04
C SER A 74 -28.46 0.24 -0.04
N PHE A 75 -27.64 -0.72 0.37
CA PHE A 75 -26.75 -1.44 -0.53
C PHE A 75 -26.46 -2.85 -0.03
N ILE A 76 -25.91 -3.68 -0.92
CA ILE A 76 -25.47 -5.03 -0.60
C ILE A 76 -24.03 -5.26 -1.06
N PHE A 77 -23.29 -6.06 -0.30
CA PHE A 77 -21.98 -6.58 -0.67
C PHE A 77 -22.13 -7.93 -1.36
N ILE A 78 -21.50 -8.07 -2.52
CA ILE A 78 -21.49 -9.27 -3.34
C ILE A 78 -20.04 -9.71 -3.52
N ASP A 79 -19.73 -10.95 -3.15
CA ASP A 79 -18.41 -11.52 -3.38
C ASP A 79 -18.16 -11.74 -4.88
N ARG A 80 -17.00 -11.30 -5.38
CA ARG A 80 -16.69 -11.28 -6.82
C ARG A 80 -16.46 -12.67 -7.42
N LEU A 81 -16.07 -13.65 -6.61
CA LEU A 81 -15.74 -14.99 -7.09
C LEU A 81 -16.98 -15.89 -7.05
N SER A 82 -17.73 -15.84 -5.96
CA SER A 82 -18.90 -16.69 -5.72
C SER A 82 -20.22 -16.06 -6.18
N ASN A 83 -20.26 -14.75 -6.45
CA ASN A 83 -21.48 -13.98 -6.70
C ASN A 83 -22.53 -14.06 -5.58
N VAL A 84 -22.12 -14.49 -4.39
CA VAL A 84 -22.99 -14.60 -3.22
C VAL A 84 -23.06 -13.23 -2.53
N THR A 85 -24.24 -12.88 -2.04
CA THR A 85 -24.42 -11.71 -1.17
C THR A 85 -23.83 -12.01 0.20
N VAL A 86 -22.78 -11.29 0.58
CA VAL A 86 -22.04 -11.49 1.84
C VAL A 86 -22.48 -10.53 2.95
N GLY A 87 -23.22 -9.47 2.60
CA GLY A 87 -23.71 -8.51 3.59
C GLY A 87 -24.65 -7.48 2.98
N ALA A 88 -25.32 -6.74 3.85
CA ALA A 88 -26.15 -5.59 3.51
C ALA A 88 -25.73 -4.40 4.37
N GLY A 89 -25.90 -3.19 3.85
CA GLY A 89 -25.48 -1.96 4.49
C GLY A 89 -26.48 -0.83 4.30
N MET A 90 -26.39 0.12 5.22
CA MET A 90 -27.17 1.35 5.24
C MET A 90 -26.21 2.52 5.34
N VAL A 91 -26.39 3.53 4.50
CA VAL A 91 -25.53 4.71 4.49
C VAL A 91 -25.92 5.65 5.64
N GLU A 92 -24.94 5.97 6.49
CA GLU A 92 -25.11 6.94 7.56
C GLU A 92 -24.67 8.35 7.14
N ALA A 93 -23.46 8.48 6.60
CA ALA A 93 -22.90 9.75 6.18
C ALA A 93 -21.82 9.59 5.10
N ALA A 94 -21.57 10.68 4.37
CA ALA A 94 -20.37 10.83 3.58
C ALA A 94 -19.18 11.08 4.51
N VAL A 95 -18.07 10.39 4.28
CA VAL A 95 -16.81 10.60 4.99
C VAL A 95 -15.84 11.26 4.02
N GLU A 96 -15.15 12.31 4.47
CA GLU A 96 -14.07 12.90 3.67
C GLU A 96 -12.96 11.88 3.46
N TRP A 97 -12.45 11.80 2.23
CA TRP A 97 -11.38 10.87 1.88
C TRP A 97 -10.06 11.33 2.51
N THR A 98 -9.71 10.76 3.67
CA THR A 98 -8.50 11.14 4.42
C THR A 98 -7.23 10.42 3.99
N ALA A 99 -7.22 9.68 2.87
CA ALA A 99 -6.05 8.90 2.42
C ALA A 99 -4.78 9.74 2.20
N HIS A 100 -4.91 11.06 2.02
CA HIS A 100 -3.80 11.99 1.86
C HIS A 100 -3.17 12.47 3.17
N ASN A 101 -3.72 12.10 4.34
CA ASN A 101 -3.26 12.61 5.64
C ASN A 101 -2.29 11.67 6.37
N GLU A 102 -2.01 10.49 5.82
CA GLU A 102 -1.00 9.61 6.40
C GLU A 102 0.40 10.03 5.93
N PRO A 103 1.36 10.23 6.86
CA PRO A 103 2.72 10.58 6.48
C PRO A 103 3.31 9.44 5.66
N VAL A 104 3.91 9.77 4.51
CA VAL A 104 4.52 8.77 3.62
C VAL A 104 5.74 8.17 4.30
N ILE A 105 5.57 6.99 4.90
CA ILE A 105 6.64 6.21 5.54
C ILE A 105 7.52 5.50 4.49
N ALA A 106 8.73 5.10 4.89
CA ALA A 106 9.70 4.45 4.01
C ALA A 106 9.17 3.10 3.47
N GLU A 107 8.38 2.39 4.27
CA GLU A 107 7.77 1.10 3.95
C GLU A 107 6.70 1.23 2.85
N ALA A 108 5.92 2.32 2.87
CA ALA A 108 4.94 2.60 1.83
C ALA A 108 5.61 2.89 0.48
N ARG A 109 6.78 3.55 0.51
CA ARG A 109 7.61 3.78 -0.68
C ARG A 109 8.24 2.49 -1.18
N ALA A 110 8.76 1.65 -0.28
CA ALA A 110 9.31 0.34 -0.59
C ALA A 110 8.27 -0.59 -1.23
N ALA A 111 7.05 -0.63 -0.68
CA ALA A 111 5.94 -1.43 -1.21
C ALA A 111 5.50 -0.97 -2.61
N ARG A 112 5.55 0.34 -2.90
CA ARG A 112 5.22 0.88 -4.22
C ARG A 112 6.28 0.59 -5.28
N LEU A 113 7.56 0.62 -4.88
CA LEU A 113 8.68 0.40 -5.78
C LEU A 113 9.09 -1.08 -5.88
N GLY A 114 8.58 -1.94 -4.99
CA GLY A 114 8.96 -3.36 -4.95
C GLY A 114 10.41 -3.60 -4.51
N GLN A 115 11.01 -2.65 -3.79
CA GLN A 115 12.43 -2.68 -3.42
C GLN A 115 12.67 -2.08 -2.03
N LYS A 116 13.65 -2.59 -1.29
CA LYS A 116 14.09 -2.00 -0.01
C LYS A 116 15.00 -0.79 -0.25
N PRO A 117 14.79 0.35 0.42
CA PRO A 117 15.74 1.45 0.36
C PRO A 117 17.09 1.02 0.96
N ALA A 118 18.17 1.14 0.19
CA ALA A 118 19.51 0.79 0.62
C ALA A 118 20.52 1.84 0.15
N VAL A 119 21.50 2.13 1.00
CA VAL A 119 22.68 2.93 0.65
C VAL A 119 23.87 2.00 0.52
N VAL A 120 24.48 2.00 -0.66
CA VAL A 120 25.60 1.13 -1.02
C VAL A 120 26.84 1.97 -1.28
N ALA A 121 27.88 1.76 -0.46
CA ALA A 121 29.18 2.38 -0.67
C ALA A 121 30.02 1.57 -1.66
N VAL A 122 30.62 2.23 -2.64
CA VAL A 122 31.45 1.62 -3.69
C VAL A 122 32.73 2.42 -3.93
N SER A 123 33.73 1.77 -4.55
CA SER A 123 34.97 2.44 -4.96
C SER A 123 34.69 3.55 -5.99
N THR A 124 35.53 4.59 -5.98
CA THR A 124 35.42 5.71 -6.94
C THR A 124 35.54 5.24 -8.40
N GLN A 125 36.26 4.14 -8.62
CA GLN A 125 36.44 3.49 -9.91
C GLN A 125 35.16 2.83 -10.44
N ALA A 126 34.34 2.26 -9.55
CA ALA A 126 33.03 1.73 -9.93
C ALA A 126 32.05 2.85 -10.34
N LEU A 127 32.19 4.05 -9.76
CA LEU A 127 31.37 5.22 -10.07
C LEU A 127 31.74 5.89 -11.40
N GLU A 128 32.93 5.64 -11.96
CA GLU A 128 33.25 6.08 -13.33
C GLU A 128 32.28 5.46 -14.35
N ASN A 129 31.78 4.26 -14.06
CA ASN A 129 30.78 3.54 -14.84
C ASN A 129 29.35 3.66 -14.27
N ALA A 130 29.06 4.70 -13.49
CA ALA A 130 27.77 4.90 -12.82
C ALA A 130 26.56 4.76 -13.76
N GLN A 131 26.62 5.31 -14.97
CA GLN A 131 25.53 5.23 -15.93
C GLN A 131 25.25 3.79 -16.41
N ALA A 132 26.30 2.98 -16.56
CA ALA A 132 26.17 1.57 -16.94
C ALA A 132 25.56 0.76 -15.79
N LEU A 133 25.97 1.05 -14.55
CA LEU A 133 25.42 0.44 -13.34
C LEU A 133 23.92 0.76 -13.18
N GLU A 134 23.53 2.03 -13.32
CA GLU A 134 22.12 2.45 -13.28
C GLU A 134 21.30 1.75 -14.36
N SER A 135 21.82 1.64 -15.58
CA SER A 135 21.14 0.99 -16.69
C SER A 135 20.92 -0.51 -16.42
N LEU A 136 21.90 -1.21 -15.84
CA LEU A 136 21.77 -2.62 -15.46
C LEU A 136 20.76 -2.83 -14.33
N LEU A 137 20.79 -1.99 -13.30
CA LEU A 137 19.85 -2.07 -12.18
C LEU A 137 18.40 -1.82 -12.64
N ILE A 138 18.20 -0.83 -13.53
CA ILE A 138 16.88 -0.56 -14.12
C ILE A 138 16.39 -1.74 -14.97
N GLN A 139 17.27 -2.36 -15.77
CA GLN A 139 16.92 -3.55 -16.55
C GLN A 139 16.49 -4.73 -15.65
N GLN A 140 17.00 -4.79 -14.43
CA GLN A 140 16.64 -5.79 -13.42
C GLN A 140 15.46 -5.37 -12.53
N GLY A 141 14.83 -4.22 -12.80
CA GLY A 141 13.64 -3.73 -12.11
C GLY A 141 13.91 -2.94 -10.84
N ILE A 142 15.16 -2.50 -10.63
CA ILE A 142 15.58 -1.73 -9.46
C ILE A 142 15.81 -0.27 -9.85
N VAL A 143 15.17 0.64 -9.11
CA VAL A 143 15.38 2.07 -9.25
C VAL A 143 16.55 2.47 -8.35
N ALA A 144 17.66 2.83 -8.98
CA ALA A 144 18.89 3.24 -8.30
C ALA A 144 19.46 4.54 -8.87
N ILE A 145 20.19 5.28 -8.04
CA ILE A 145 21.00 6.43 -8.43
C ILE A 145 22.45 6.14 -8.02
N ALA A 146 23.37 6.17 -8.98
CA ALA A 146 24.79 6.02 -8.74
C ALA A 146 25.50 7.36 -8.97
N LYS A 147 26.02 7.97 -7.89
CA LYS A 147 26.68 9.27 -7.98
C LYS A 147 27.74 9.46 -6.91
N ALA A 148 28.90 9.96 -7.34
CA ALA A 148 30.00 10.34 -6.45
C ALA A 148 29.78 11.73 -5.82
N GLY A 149 30.39 11.95 -4.64
CA GLY A 149 30.43 13.25 -3.96
C GLY A 149 29.11 13.69 -3.33
N LEU A 150 28.24 12.75 -2.96
CA LEU A 150 27.01 13.05 -2.22
C LEU A 150 27.35 13.35 -0.75
N SER A 151 26.71 14.36 -0.17
CA SER A 151 26.80 14.60 1.28
C SER A 151 25.92 13.64 2.07
N ASN A 152 26.24 13.37 3.34
CA ASN A 152 25.48 12.47 4.22
C ASN A 152 23.98 12.84 4.32
N ASP A 153 23.68 14.15 4.28
CA ASP A 153 22.31 14.67 4.31
C ASP A 153 21.55 14.34 3.01
N GLN A 154 22.22 14.42 1.85
CA GLN A 154 21.64 14.04 0.56
C GLN A 154 21.41 12.54 0.47
N VAL A 155 22.35 11.73 0.96
CA VAL A 155 22.21 10.26 1.03
C VAL A 155 21.01 9.88 1.89
N SER A 156 20.87 10.50 3.07
CA SER A 156 19.74 10.27 3.97
C SER A 156 18.41 10.69 3.35
N LEU A 157 18.37 11.83 2.66
CA LEU A 157 17.17 12.31 1.96
C LEU A 157 16.77 11.37 0.81
N LEU A 158 17.73 10.92 0.01
CA LEU A 158 17.49 9.98 -1.09
C LEU A 158 17.02 8.62 -0.58
N ARG A 159 17.60 8.11 0.52
CA ARG A 159 17.13 6.88 1.18
C ARG A 159 15.67 6.98 1.59
N GLN A 160 15.24 8.13 2.12
CA GLN A 160 13.83 8.32 2.48
C GLN A 160 12.92 8.12 1.27
N THR A 161 13.34 8.46 0.05
CA THR A 161 12.50 8.32 -1.16
C THR A 161 12.20 6.87 -1.58
N GLY A 162 12.89 5.87 -1.00
CA GLY A 162 12.71 4.46 -1.37
C GLY A 162 13.67 3.97 -2.48
N VAL A 163 14.55 4.84 -2.97
CA VAL A 163 15.51 4.56 -4.05
C VAL A 163 16.80 3.96 -3.48
N VAL A 164 17.47 3.11 -4.24
CA VAL A 164 18.80 2.61 -3.90
C VAL A 164 19.85 3.65 -4.26
N VAL A 165 20.70 4.03 -3.32
CA VAL A 165 21.73 5.05 -3.52
C VAL A 165 23.08 4.38 -3.55
N VAL A 166 23.82 4.53 -4.65
CA VAL A 166 25.19 4.05 -4.78
C VAL A 166 26.13 5.26 -4.73
N THR A 167 27.00 5.32 -3.72
CA THR A 167 27.86 6.48 -3.43
C THR A 167 29.26 6.04 -3.01
N ASP A 168 30.22 6.96 -3.04
CA ASP A 168 31.59 6.81 -2.53
C ASP A 168 31.73 7.05 -1.02
N VAL A 169 30.66 7.50 -0.35
CA VAL A 169 30.69 7.86 1.06
C VAL A 169 30.37 6.66 1.95
N GLU A 170 31.34 6.22 2.74
CA GLU A 170 31.17 5.13 3.72
C GLU A 170 30.35 5.54 4.95
N GLN A 171 30.32 6.83 5.30
CA GLN A 171 29.58 7.34 6.45
C GLN A 171 28.07 7.43 6.13
N GLY A 172 27.32 6.41 6.55
CA GLY A 172 25.87 6.31 6.32
C GLY A 172 25.45 5.24 5.30
N ALA A 173 26.41 4.45 4.81
CA ALA A 173 26.13 3.28 3.97
C ALA A 173 25.64 2.10 4.83
N ASP A 174 24.61 1.40 4.35
CA ASP A 174 24.14 0.16 4.98
C ASP A 174 25.07 -1.01 4.64
N VAL A 175 25.67 -1.00 3.44
CA VAL A 175 26.63 -2.01 2.96
C VAL A 175 27.72 -1.35 2.12
N ALA A 176 28.97 -1.79 2.26
CA ALA A 176 30.08 -1.40 1.41
C ALA A 176 30.51 -2.59 0.55
N PHE A 177 30.65 -2.39 -0.77
CA PHE A 177 31.18 -3.38 -1.69
C PHE A 177 32.51 -2.91 -2.28
N ALA A 178 33.54 -3.74 -2.15
CA ALA A 178 34.88 -3.50 -2.70
C ALA A 178 35.07 -4.13 -4.09
N GLN A 179 33.98 -4.35 -4.85
CA GLN A 179 34.05 -4.91 -6.21
C GLN A 179 34.10 -3.80 -7.25
N ASP A 180 35.01 -3.95 -8.21
CA ASP A 180 35.23 -2.95 -9.25
C ASP A 180 34.50 -3.26 -10.57
N THR A 181 33.91 -4.46 -10.71
CA THR A 181 33.13 -4.83 -11.89
C THR A 181 31.65 -4.50 -11.71
N VAL A 182 31.08 -3.84 -12.71
CA VAL A 182 29.71 -3.31 -12.69
C VAL A 182 28.67 -4.42 -12.58
N GLU A 183 28.91 -5.55 -13.25
CA GLU A 183 27.98 -6.69 -13.28
C GLU A 183 27.89 -7.40 -11.93
N ALA A 184 29.03 -7.66 -11.29
CA ALA A 184 29.07 -8.32 -9.98
C ALA A 184 28.49 -7.42 -8.88
N LEU A 185 28.71 -6.11 -9.00
CA LEU A 185 28.14 -5.12 -8.12
C LEU A 185 26.62 -5.04 -8.28
N ALA A 186 26.11 -5.00 -9.52
CA ALA A 186 24.68 -5.01 -9.79
C ALA A 186 23.98 -6.25 -9.19
N GLU A 187 24.56 -7.44 -9.38
CA GLU A 187 24.00 -8.69 -8.86
C GLU A 187 23.86 -8.68 -7.33
N LYS A 188 24.88 -8.21 -6.61
CA LYS A 188 24.84 -8.08 -5.14
C LYS A 188 23.84 -7.04 -4.66
N ILE A 189 23.73 -5.91 -5.37
CA ILE A 189 22.75 -4.88 -5.04
C ILE A 189 21.34 -5.44 -5.21
N VAL A 190 21.10 -6.23 -6.27
CA VAL A 190 19.80 -6.87 -6.50
C VAL A 190 19.45 -7.84 -5.40
N GLU A 191 20.38 -8.70 -5.00
CA GLU A 191 20.17 -9.66 -3.92
C GLU A 191 19.81 -8.98 -2.59
N LEU A 192 20.46 -7.85 -2.29
CA LEU A 192 20.20 -7.09 -1.06
C LEU A 192 18.81 -6.41 -1.06
N VAL A 193 18.42 -5.88 -2.21
CA VAL A 193 17.32 -4.91 -2.32
C VAL A 193 15.97 -5.60 -2.64
N ARG A 194 16.02 -6.78 -3.27
CA ARG A 194 14.82 -7.52 -3.66
C ARG A 194 14.01 -7.94 -2.42
N LEU A 195 12.71 -7.64 -2.46
CA LEU A 195 11.71 -8.10 -1.48
C LEU A 195 11.31 -9.55 -1.72
#